data_AF-A0A8I1THX6-F1
#
_entry.id   AF-A0A8I1THX6-F1
#
_cell.length_a   1.000
_cell.length_b   1.000
_cell.length_c   1.000
_cell.angle_alpha   90.00
_cell.angle_beta   90.00
_cell.angle_gamma   90.00
#
_symmetry.space_group_name_H-M   'P 1'
#
loop_
_entity.id
_entity.type
_entity.pdbx_description
1 polymer ?
#
loop_
_entity_poly.entity_id
_entity_poly.type
_entity_poly.pdbx_seq_one_letter_code
_entity_poly.pdbx_strand_id
1 'polypeptide(L)'
;MVRATKAWCDADSLWVELSDGRTLSVPLAWFPRLLRATPAQRDAVAISTRGLHWEELDEDVSVEGLLAGRGDQTRPRSREDAA
;
A
#
# COMPACT_ATOMS: atom_id res chain seq x y z
N MET A 1 -9.07 -0.91 16.28
CA MET A 1 -8.11 -1.43 15.28
C MET A 1 -7.22 -0.28 14.83
N VAL A 2 -5.92 -0.52 14.69
CA VAL A 2 -4.99 0.49 14.15
C VAL A 2 -5.23 0.63 12.65
N ARG A 3 -5.30 1.86 12.14
CA ARG A 3 -5.51 2.16 10.71
C ARG A 3 -4.47 3.15 10.21
N ALA A 4 -4.25 3.18 8.90
CA ALA A 4 -3.47 4.24 8.28
C ALA A 4 -4.21 5.58 8.34
N THR A 5 -3.49 6.65 8.64
CA THR A 5 -3.97 8.04 8.60
C THR A 5 -3.33 8.82 7.47
N LYS A 6 -2.14 8.40 7.04
CA LYS A 6 -1.40 8.98 5.92
C LYS A 6 -0.50 7.92 5.32
N ALA A 7 -0.30 7.97 4.00
CA ALA A 7 0.70 7.18 3.31
C ALA A 7 1.36 8.01 2.22
N TRP A 8 2.65 7.79 2.00
CA TRP A 8 3.40 8.39 0.88
C TRP A 8 4.58 7.51 0.54
N CYS A 9 5.14 7.71 -0.65
CA CYS A 9 6.38 7.06 -1.04
C CYS A 9 7.48 8.09 -1.18
N ASP A 10 8.72 7.71 -0.85
CA ASP A 10 9.90 8.38 -1.37
C ASP A 10 10.54 7.56 -2.50
N ALA A 11 11.85 7.72 -2.72
CA ALA A 11 12.58 6.97 -3.73
C ALA A 11 12.49 5.44 -3.50
N ASP A 12 12.61 5.01 -2.25
CA ASP A 12 12.91 3.62 -1.88
C ASP A 12 11.93 3.02 -0.85
N SER A 13 11.12 3.85 -0.18
CA SER A 13 10.27 3.45 0.93
C SER A 13 8.81 3.89 0.76
N LEU A 14 7.89 3.00 1.15
CA LEU A 14 6.52 3.33 1.52
C LEU A 14 6.51 3.72 3.00
N TRP A 15 5.96 4.89 3.28
CA TRP A 15 5.77 5.40 4.63
C TRP A 15 4.29 5.39 4.99
N VAL A 16 3.97 5.01 6.22
CA VAL A 16 2.61 4.95 6.74
C VAL A 16 2.55 5.53 8.14
N GLU A 17 1.75 6.58 8.33
CA GLU A 17 1.36 7.04 9.66
C GLU A 17 0.13 6.26 10.11
N LEU A 18 0.14 5.81 11.37
CA LEU A 18 -0.90 5.01 11.98
C LEU A 18 -1.68 5.83 13.02
N SER A 19 -2.95 5.48 13.19
CA SER A 19 -3.86 6.14 14.13
C SER A 19 -3.45 6.04 15.60
N ASP A 20 -2.48 5.20 15.93
CA ASP A 20 -1.91 5.05 17.28
C ASP A 20 -0.61 5.86 17.48
N GLY A 21 -0.26 6.71 16.51
CA GLY A 21 0.88 7.61 16.58
C GLY A 21 2.20 7.02 16.07
N ARG A 22 2.22 5.76 15.62
CA ARG A 22 3.41 5.17 14.99
C ARG A 22 3.57 5.61 13.54
N THR A 23 4.81 5.63 13.09
CA THR A 23 5.17 5.73 11.67
C THR A 23 5.95 4.49 11.27
N LEU A 24 5.52 3.83 10.20
CA LEU A 24 6.20 2.69 9.61
C LEU A 24 6.89 3.11 8.32
N SER A 25 8.10 2.61 8.09
CA SER A 25 8.74 2.60 6.78
C SER A 25 8.94 1.17 6.30
N VAL A 26 8.63 0.94 5.04
CA VAL A 26 8.71 -0.38 4.40
C VAL A 26 9.36 -0.21 3.03
N PRO A 27 10.39 -1.00 2.67
CA PRO A 27 11.04 -0.86 1.37
C PRO A 27 10.05 -1.08 0.22
N LEU A 28 10.07 -0.22 -0.80
CA LEU A 28 9.29 -0.41 -2.04
C LEU A 28 9.68 -1.69 -2.77
N ALA A 29 10.88 -2.22 -2.53
CA ALA A 29 11.31 -3.53 -3.02
C ALA A 29 10.35 -4.68 -2.62
N TRP A 30 9.53 -4.50 -1.58
CA TRP A 30 8.52 -5.47 -1.18
C TRP A 30 7.26 -5.42 -2.06
N PHE A 31 7.07 -4.35 -2.83
CA PHE A 31 5.89 -4.09 -3.66
C PHE A 31 6.33 -3.78 -5.10
N PRO A 32 6.55 -4.81 -5.94
CA PRO A 32 7.10 -4.63 -7.28
C PRO A 32 6.34 -3.65 -8.18
N ARG A 33 5.01 -3.51 -8.00
CA ARG A 33 4.22 -2.52 -8.76
C ARG A 33 4.52 -1.10 -8.30
N LEU A 34 4.54 -0.83 -6.99
CA LEU A 34 4.93 0.48 -6.46
C LEU A 34 6.37 0.83 -6.78
N LEU A 35 7.29 -0.14 -6.72
CA LEU A 35 8.70 0.06 -7.08
C LEU A 35 8.84 0.57 -8.53
N ARG A 36 8.02 0.07 -9.45
CA ARG A 36 8.04 0.44 -10.87
C ARG A 36 7.15 1.64 -11.21
N ALA A 37 6.29 2.06 -10.30
CA ALA A 37 5.35 3.16 -10.50
C ALA A 37 6.08 4.51 -10.60
N THR A 38 5.50 5.41 -11.38
CA THR A 38 5.91 6.82 -11.43
C THR A 38 5.56 7.53 -10.11
N PRO A 39 6.19 8.68 -9.79
CA PRO A 39 5.83 9.46 -8.61
C PRO A 39 4.34 9.82 -8.56
N ALA A 40 3.76 10.25 -9.68
CA ALA A 40 2.33 10.58 -9.77
C ALA A 40 1.43 9.37 -9.47
N GLN A 41 1.80 8.18 -9.94
CA GLN A 41 1.08 6.95 -9.62
C GLN A 41 1.23 6.59 -8.14
N ARG A 42 2.41 6.76 -7.54
CA ARG A 42 2.63 6.51 -6.10
C ARG A 42 1.84 7.48 -5.21
N ASP A 43 1.70 8.73 -5.65
CA ASP A 43 0.95 9.76 -4.93
C ASP A 43 -0.58 9.55 -5.01
N ALA A 44 -1.06 8.77 -5.98
CA ALA A 44 -2.48 8.43 -6.16
C ALA A 44 -2.99 7.35 -5.17
N VAL A 45 -2.47 7.35 -3.94
CA VAL A 45 -2.87 6.40 -2.89
C VAL A 45 -4.25 6.75 -2.31
N ALA A 46 -5.12 5.76 -2.21
CA ALA A 46 -6.36 5.84 -1.47
C ALA A 46 -6.25 5.07 -0.14
N ILE A 47 -6.66 5.71 0.97
CA ILE A 47 -6.67 5.07 2.29
C ILE A 47 -8.09 4.56 2.58
N SER A 48 -8.21 3.28 2.90
CA SER A 48 -9.46 2.64 3.32
C SER A 48 -9.41 2.24 4.79
N THR A 49 -10.50 1.67 5.30
CA THR A 49 -10.55 1.13 6.68
C THR A 49 -9.63 -0.06 6.91
N ARG A 50 -9.19 -0.75 5.85
CA ARG A 50 -8.41 -2.00 5.93
C ARG A 50 -6.98 -1.87 5.38
N GLY A 51 -6.67 -0.83 4.60
CA GLY A 51 -5.43 -0.78 3.85
C GLY A 51 -5.26 0.46 2.99
N LEU A 52 -4.22 0.41 2.17
CA LEU A 52 -3.88 1.38 1.13
C LEU A 52 -4.17 0.75 -0.22
N HIS A 53 -4.68 1.53 -1.16
CA HIS A 53 -5.04 1.07 -2.49
C HIS A 53 -4.55 2.04 -3.56
N TRP A 54 -4.01 1.50 -4.66
CA TRP A 54 -3.67 2.24 -5.86
C TRP A 54 -4.42 1.65 -7.05
N GLU A 55 -5.50 2.31 -7.47
CA GLU A 55 -6.42 1.82 -8.50
C GLU A 55 -5.71 1.57 -9.84
N GLU A 56 -4.94 2.56 -10.32
CA GLU A 56 -4.24 2.44 -11.61
C GLU A 56 -3.21 1.29 -11.64
N LEU A 57 -2.65 0.95 -10.47
CA LEU A 57 -1.66 -0.10 -10.33
C LEU A 57 -2.28 -1.46 -9.98
N ASP A 58 -3.59 -1.51 -9.70
CA ASP A 58 -4.28 -2.66 -9.13
C ASP A 58 -3.52 -3.22 -7.91
N GLU A 59 -3.03 -2.33 -7.04
CA GLU A 59 -2.18 -2.67 -5.89
C GLU A 59 -2.90 -2.40 -4.56
N ASP A 60 -2.87 -3.38 -3.66
CA ASP A 60 -3.49 -3.34 -2.35
C ASP A 60 -2.49 -3.69 -1.24
N VAL A 61 -2.28 -2.76 -0.30
CA VAL A 61 -1.38 -2.97 0.84
C VAL A 61 -2.17 -2.98 2.15
N SER A 62 -2.13 -4.12 2.85
CA SER A 62 -2.81 -4.30 4.14
C SER A 62 -2.02 -3.69 5.30
N VAL A 63 -2.65 -2.83 6.12
CA VAL A 63 -2.01 -2.30 7.35
C VAL A 63 -1.66 -3.42 8.33
N GLU A 64 -2.52 -4.44 8.45
CA GLU A 64 -2.24 -5.62 9.26
C GLU A 64 -1.07 -6.44 8.70
N GLY A 65 -0.99 -6.56 7.37
CA GLY A 65 0.14 -7.17 6.67
C GLY A 65 1.46 -6.47 7.01
N LEU A 66 1.49 -5.14 6.90
CA LEU A 66 2.67 -4.33 7.23
C LEU A 66 3.09 -4.51 8.69
N LEU A 67 2.13 -4.45 9.63
CA LEU A 67 2.39 -4.64 11.06
C LEU A 67 2.95 -6.04 11.40
N ALA A 68 2.62 -7.04 10.58
CA ALA A 68 3.13 -8.39 10.70
C ALA A 68 4.42 -8.64 9.90
N GLY A 69 5.00 -7.62 9.26
CA GLY A 69 6.20 -7.74 8.44
C GLY A 69 5.99 -8.48 7.12
N ARG A 70 4.78 -8.44 6.57
CA ARG A 70 4.45 -9.05 5.27
C ARG A 70 4.50 -7.98 4.16
N GLY A 71 5.17 -8.31 3.05
CA GLY A 71 5.25 -7.48 1.84
C GLY A 71 4.04 -7.63 0.93
N ASP A 72 4.25 -7.53 -0.39
CA ASP A 72 3.19 -7.69 -1.40
C ASP A 72 2.42 -9.00 -1.21
N GLN A 73 1.12 -8.87 -1.01
CA GLN A 73 0.15 -9.97 -0.98
C GLN A 73 -1.00 -9.72 -1.96
N THR A 74 -0.85 -8.75 -2.86
CA THR A 74 -1.84 -8.37 -3.86
C THR A 74 -2.10 -9.56 -4.76
N ARG A 75 -3.34 -10.06 -4.72
CA ARG A 75 -3.77 -11.12 -5.62
C ARG A 75 -4.29 -10.46 -6.90
N PRO A 76 -3.88 -10.95 -8.08
CA PRO A 76 -4.46 -10.46 -9.32
C PRO A 76 -5.98 -10.68 -9.26
N ARG A 77 -6.76 -9.64 -9.57
CA ARG A 77 -8.21 -9.79 -9.69
C ARG A 77 -8.52 -10.89 -10.69
N SER A 78 -9.25 -11.91 -10.24
CA SER A 78 -9.82 -12.92 -11.13
C SER A 78 -10.76 -12.22 -12.12
N ARG A 79 -10.69 -12.60 -13.40
CA ARG A 79 -11.53 -12.05 -14.49
C ARG A 79 -13.06 -12.22 -14.27
N GLU A 80 -13.48 -12.88 -13.21
CA GLU A 80 -14.89 -13.21 -12.89
C GLU A 80 -15.66 -12.06 -12.23
N ASP A 81 -14.97 -11.07 -11.64
CA ASP A 81 -15.62 -9.95 -10.91
C ASP A 81 -16.10 -8.81 -11.83
N ALA A 82 -16.17 -9.03 -13.14
CA ALA A 82 -16.57 -8.05 -14.15
C ALA A 82 -17.85 -8.46 -14.91
N ALA A 83 -18.58 -9.45 -14.42
CA ALA A 83 -19.85 -9.92 -14.99
C ALA A 83 -21.07 -9.47 -14.16
#